data_AF-A0A2G9XQ68-F1
#
_entry.id   AF-A0A2G9XQ68-F1
#
_cell.length_a   1.000
_cell.length_b   1.000
_cell.length_c   1.000
_cell.angle_alpha   90.00
_cell.angle_beta   90.00
_cell.angle_gamma   90.00
#
_symmetry.space_group_name_H-M   'P 1'
#
loop_
_entity.id
_entity.type
_entity.pdbx_description
1 polymer ?
#
loop_
_entity_poly.entity_id
_entity_poly.type
_entity_poly.pdbx_seq_one_letter_code
_entity_poly.pdbx_strand_id
1 'polypeptide(L)' 'MKNDLSLVTFANSITLTPGTITVLIKDGYYYVHAIDMKVAGDLPGEMEERVG' A
#
# COMPACT_ATOMS: atom_id res chain seq x y z
N MET A 1 4.67 9.42 15.75
CA MET A 1 3.70 8.32 15.54
C MET A 1 3.02 8.57 14.20
N LYS A 2 3.08 7.63 13.25
CA LYS A 2 2.16 7.66 12.11
C LYS A 2 0.74 7.47 12.68
N ASN A 3 -0.22 8.28 12.23
CA ASN A 3 -1.61 8.15 12.64
C ASN A 3 -2.18 6.85 12.04
N ASP A 4 -2.92 6.06 12.83
CA ASP A 4 -3.60 4.85 12.34
C ASP A 4 -4.46 5.14 11.10
N LEU A 5 -5.08 6.33 11.04
CA LEU A 5 -5.84 6.79 9.89
C LEU A 5 -4.96 6.94 8.64
N SER A 6 -3.75 7.50 8.76
CA SER A 6 -2.81 7.61 7.63
C SER A 6 -2.36 6.22 7.17
N LEU A 7 -2.13 5.29 8.10
CA LEU A 7 -1.72 3.93 7.79
C LEU A 7 -2.78 3.19 6.96
N VAL A 8 -4.04 3.23 7.40
CA VAL A 8 -5.15 2.57 6.69
C VAL A 8 -5.51 3.29 5.40
N THR A 9 -5.40 4.62 5.35
CA THR A 9 -5.60 5.40 4.11
C THR A 9 -4.59 4.98 3.05
N PHE A 10 -3.33 4.84 3.42
CA PHE A 10 -2.29 4.40 2.49
C PHE A 10 -2.51 2.93 2.06
N ALA A 11 -2.83 2.02 2.99
CA ALA A 11 -3.19 0.63 2.64
C ALA A 11 -4.36 0.55 1.64
N ASN A 12 -5.39 1.37 1.84
CA ASN A 12 -6.53 1.43 0.92
C ASN A 12 -6.12 1.93 -0.46
N SER A 13 -5.22 2.91 -0.55
CA SER A 13 -4.71 3.38 -1.83
C SER A 13 -3.95 2.29 -2.59
N ILE A 14 -3.18 1.47 -1.87
CA ILE A 14 -2.52 0.29 -2.44
C ILE A 14 -3.57 -0.72 -2.93
N THR A 15 -4.58 -1.05 -2.13
CA THR A 15 -5.64 -2.01 -2.52
C THR A 15 -6.49 -1.53 -3.70
N LEU A 16 -6.65 -0.22 -3.89
CA LEU A 16 -7.39 0.35 -5.01
C LEU A 16 -6.56 0.45 -6.30
N THR A 17 -5.26 0.15 -6.24
CA THR A 17 -4.45 0.00 -7.45
C THR A 17 -4.86 -1.30 -8.16
N PRO A 18 -5.11 -1.29 -9.48
CA PRO A 18 -5.53 -2.50 -10.18
C PRO A 18 -4.50 -3.63 -10.05
N GLY A 19 -4.95 -4.81 -9.60
CA GLY A 19 -4.11 -6.00 -9.48
C GLY A 19 -3.39 -6.16 -8.14
N THR A 20 -3.74 -5.39 -7.10
CA THR A 20 -3.12 -5.46 -5.78
C THR A 20 -4.13 -5.64 -4.65
N ILE A 21 -3.69 -6.23 -3.54
CA ILE A 21 -4.44 -6.30 -2.29
C ILE A 21 -3.49 -6.22 -1.10
N THR A 22 -3.76 -5.31 -0.15
CA THR A 22 -3.03 -5.24 1.12
C THR A 22 -3.56 -6.31 2.07
N VAL A 23 -2.67 -7.19 2.56
CA VAL A 23 -3.04 -8.35 3.40
C VAL A 23 -2.75 -8.08 4.87
N LEU A 24 -1.67 -7.37 5.18
CA LEU A 24 -1.24 -7.11 6.54
C LEU A 24 -0.44 -5.80 6.64
N ILE A 25 -0.68 -5.04 7.70
CA ILE A 25 0.20 -3.94 8.14
C ILE A 25 0.85 -4.39 9.44
N LYS A 26 2.19 -4.51 9.44
CA LYS A 26 2.92 -4.98 10.62
C LYS A 26 4.32 -4.40 10.65
N ASP A 27 4.73 -3.92 11.83
CA ASP A 27 6.07 -3.39 12.09
C ASP A 27 6.49 -2.26 11.12
N GLY A 28 5.52 -1.45 10.67
CA GLY A 28 5.74 -0.36 9.71
C GLY A 28 5.79 -0.80 8.24
N TYR A 29 5.60 -2.08 7.96
CA TYR A 29 5.57 -2.64 6.60
C TYR A 29 4.16 -2.97 6.13
N TYR A 30 3.95 -2.79 4.83
CA TYR A 30 2.75 -3.20 4.11
C TYR A 30 3.04 -4.48 3.35
N TYR A 31 2.34 -5.55 3.69
CA TYR A 31 2.41 -6.81 2.98
C TYR A 31 1.31 -6.82 1.92
N VAL A 32 1.72 -6.77 0.66
CA VAL A 32 0.84 -6.61 -0.49
C VAL A 32 0.98 -7.83 -1.39
N HIS A 33 -0.15 -8.39 -1.80
CA HIS A 33 -0.18 -9.36 -2.87
C HIS A 33 -0.46 -8.63 -4.19
N ALA A 34 0.43 -8.80 -5.17
CA ALA A 34 0.25 -8.31 -6.52
C ALA A 34 -0.02 -9.49 -7.46
N ILE A 35 -0.88 -9.27 -8.44
CA ILE A 35 -1.30 -10.30 -9.41
C ILE A 35 -0.18 -10.69 -10.37
N ASP A 36 0.73 -9.76 -10.68
CA ASP A 36 1.92 -10.00 -11.50
C ASP A 36 3.11 -9.12 -11.07
N MET A 37 4.30 -9.40 -11.59
CA MET A 37 5.53 -8.69 -11.23
C MET A 37 5.58 -7.26 -11.78
N LYS A 38 4.87 -6.96 -12.86
CA LYS A 38 4.82 -5.60 -13.42
C LYS A 38 4.05 -4.70 -12.45
N VAL A 39 2.88 -5.14 -12.02
CA VAL A 39 2.06 -4.46 -11.00
C VAL A 39 2.82 -4.29 -9.70
N ALA A 40 3.61 -5.30 -9.29
CA ALA A 40 4.47 -5.20 -8.11
C ALA A 40 5.56 -4.12 -8.26
N GLY A 41 6.14 -3.97 -9.46
CA GLY A 41 7.19 -2.99 -9.76
C GLY A 41 6.69 -1.54 -9.81
N ASP A 42 5.40 -1.34 -10.05
CA ASP A 42 4.75 -0.03 -10.06
C ASP A 42 4.40 0.48 -8.63
N LEU A 43 4.70 -0.31 -7.59
CA LEU A 43 4.52 0.06 -6.18
C LEU A 43 5.86 0.35 -5.48
N PRO A 44 5.90 1.31 -4.52
CA PRO A 44 4.82 2.21 -4.12
C PRO A 44 4.67 3.40 -5.09
N GLY A 45 3.43 3.89 -5.26
CA GLY A 45 3.10 5.01 -6.16
C GLY A 45 2.98 6.36 -5.44
N GLU A 46 2.52 7.40 -6.16
CA GLU A 46 2.38 8.80 -5.69
C GLU A 46 1.63 8.96 -4.35
N MET A 47 0.77 8.01 -4.01
CA MET A 47 -0.01 8.05 -2.77
C MET A 47 0.85 7.90 -1.51
N GLU A 48 2.06 7.35 -1.60
CA GLU A 48 2.98 7.27 -0.46
C GLU A 48 3.42 8.66 -0.01
N GLU A 49 3.77 9.54 -0.95
CA GLU A 49 4.22 10.90 -0.66
C GLU A 49 3.08 11.80 -0.14
N ARG A 50 1.84 11.52 -0.56
CA ARG A 50 0.67 12.32 -0.14
C ARG A 50 0.15 11.98 1.25
N VAL A 51 0.38 10.76 1.73
CA VAL A 51 -0.23 10.24 2.97
C VAL A 51 0.83 9.93 4.06
N GLY A 52 2.08 9.70 3.66
CA GLY A 52 3.20 9.25 4.49
C GLY A 52 3.60 10.16 5.64
#